data_AF-A0A382NJX0-F1
#
_entry.id   AF-A0A382NJX0-F1
#
_cell.length_a   1.000
_cell.length_b   1.000
_cell.length_c   1.000
_cell.angle_alpha   90.00
_cell.angle_beta   90.00
_cell.angle_gamma   90.00
#
_symmetry.space_group_name_H-M   'P 1'
#
loop_
_entity.id
_entity.type
_entity.pdbx_description
1 polymer ?
#
loop_
_entity_poly.entity_id
_entity_poly.type
_entity_poly.pdbx_seq_one_letter_code
_entity_poly.pdbx_strand_id
1 'polypeptide(L)' 'MLDSKLLRNEFDRVAANLARRGIVLDRASYVQPEGRRKTLQIQAEELRQQRNTKSKAIGQ' A
#
# COMPACT_ATOMS: atom_id res chain seq x y z
N MET A 1 -8.81 -10.85 -9.67
CA MET A 1 -7.97 -10.07 -8.74
C MET A 1 -8.07 -10.69 -7.36
N LEU A 2 -6.96 -10.80 -6.62
CA LEU A 2 -6.97 -11.20 -5.21
C LEU A 2 -7.31 -9.98 -4.33
N ASP A 3 -7.98 -10.21 -3.20
CA ASP A 3 -8.28 -9.14 -2.25
C ASP A 3 -6.97 -8.60 -1.64
N SER A 4 -6.72 -7.30 -1.83
CA SER A 4 -5.52 -6.62 -1.32
C SER A 4 -5.50 -6.53 0.21
N LYS A 5 -6.65 -6.47 0.87
CA LYS A 5 -6.74 -6.48 2.33
C LYS A 5 -6.34 -7.85 2.87
N LEU A 6 -6.81 -8.92 2.22
CA LEU A 6 -6.45 -10.29 2.56
C LEU A 6 -4.95 -10.55 2.33
N LEU A 7 -4.38 -10.06 1.22
CA LEU A 7 -2.95 -10.17 0.95
C LEU A 7 -2.07 -9.44 1.97
N ARG A 8 -2.53 -8.30 2.49
CA ARG A 8 -1.80 -7.52 3.51
C ARG A 8 -1.86 -8.16 4.89
N ASN A 9 -3.02 -8.72 5.26
CA ASN A 9 -3.26 -9.21 6.62
C ASN A 9 -3.00 -10.70 6.78
N GLU A 10 -3.23 -11.50 5.73
CA GLU A 10 -3.21 -12.96 5.76
C GLU A 10 -2.36 -13.54 4.61
N PHE A 11 -1.22 -12.91 4.31
CA PHE A 11 -0.33 -13.29 3.21
C PHE A 11 0.00 -14.79 3.18
N ASP A 12 0.37 -15.35 4.34
CA ASP A 12 0.80 -16.75 4.45
C ASP A 12 -0.34 -17.73 4.15
N ARG A 13 -1.58 -17.39 4.52
CA ARG A 13 -2.78 -18.17 4.20
C ARG A 13 -3.06 -18.14 2.70
N VAL A 14 -2.90 -16.98 2.06
CA VAL A 14 -3.08 -16.83 0.61
C VAL A 14 -2.00 -17.58 -0.16
N ALA A 15 -0.74 -17.47 0.27
CA ALA A 15 0.39 -18.21 -0.31
C ALA A 15 0.19 -19.72 -0.20
N ALA A 16 -0.26 -20.23 0.95
CA ALA A 16 -0.57 -21.65 1.13
C ALA A 16 -1.70 -22.14 0.19
N ASN A 17 -2.75 -21.33 0.02
CA ASN A 17 -3.84 -21.65 -0.91
C ASN A 17 -3.39 -21.64 -2.38
N LEU A 18 -2.49 -20.71 -2.76
CA LEU A 18 -1.92 -20.62 -4.10
C LEU A 18 -0.93 -21.75 -4.38
N ALA A 19 -0.15 -22.17 -3.38
CA ALA A 19 0.78 -23.29 -3.49
C ALA A 19 0.06 -24.61 -3.83
N ARG A 20 -1.17 -24.83 -3.31
CA ARG A 20 -2.00 -25.98 -3.72
C ARG A 20 -2.36 -25.97 -5.21
N ARG A 21 -2.32 -24.81 -5.85
CA ARG A 21 -2.57 -24.63 -7.29
C ARG A 21 -1.26 -24.57 -8.10
N GLY A 22 -0.11 -24.84 -7.47
CA GLY A 22 1.21 -24.76 -8.11
C GLY A 22 1.74 -23.34 -8.30
N ILE A 23 1.13 -22.33 -7.67
CA ILE A 23 1.53 -20.93 -7.79
C ILE A 23 2.33 -20.53 -6.55
N VAL A 24 3.58 -20.12 -6.74
CA VAL A 24 4.43 -19.59 -5.67
C VAL A 24 4.25 -18.07 -5.60
N LEU A 25 3.79 -17.58 -4.46
CA LEU A 25 3.65 -16.16 -4.20
C LEU A 25 4.90 -15.63 -3.47
N ASP A 26 5.67 -14.77 -4.11
CA ASP A 26 6.88 -14.19 -3.51
C ASP A 26 6.54 -13.04 -2.55
N ARG A 27 6.81 -13.28 -1.26
CA ARG A 27 6.61 -12.31 -0.18
C ARG A 27 7.55 -11.10 -0.30
N ALA A 28 8.80 -11.30 -0.70
CA ALA A 28 9.77 -10.22 -0.80
C ALA A 28 9.37 -9.24 -1.90
N SER A 29 8.98 -9.78 -3.06
CA SER A 29 8.46 -9.00 -4.19
C SER A 29 7.17 -8.26 -3.88
N TYR A 30 6.36 -8.75 -2.94
CA TYR A 30 5.13 -8.07 -2.49
C TYR A 30 5.40 -6.99 -1.42
N VAL A 31 6.22 -7.30 -0.41
CA VAL A 31 6.43 -6.43 0.76
C VAL A 31 7.23 -5.17 0.41
N GLN A 32 8.24 -5.26 -0.47
CA GLN A 32 9.07 -4.11 -0.85
C GLN A 32 8.26 -2.94 -1.46
N PRO A 33 7.47 -3.14 -2.53
CA PRO A 33 6.67 -2.07 -3.10
C PRO A 33 5.56 -1.60 -2.14
N GLU A 34 5.02 -2.46 -1.28
CA GLU A 34 3.98 -2.07 -0.32
C GLU A 34 4.52 -1.10 0.75
N GLY A 35 5.76 -1.29 1.21
CA GLY A 35 6.43 -0.32 2.09
C GLY A 35 6.59 1.04 1.42
N ARG A 36 7.07 1.06 0.16
CA ARG A 36 7.24 2.29 -0.62
C ARG A 36 5.90 2.99 -0.89
N ARG A 37 4.84 2.22 -1.17
CA ARG A 37 3.46 2.72 -1.35
C ARG A 37 2.98 3.47 -0.11
N LYS A 38 3.17 2.89 1.09
CA LYS A 38 2.76 3.52 2.35
C LYS A 38 3.49 4.85 2.59
N THR A 39 4.81 4.88 2.37
CA THR A 39 5.60 6.11 2.50
C THR A 39 5.12 7.20 1.55
N LEU A 40 4.94 6.87 0.27
CA LEU A 40 4.44 7.82 -0.73
C LEU A 40 3.03 8.33 -0.40
N GLN A 41 2.17 7.47 0.12
CA GLN A 41 0.82 7.87 0.52
C GLN A 41 0.84 8.93 1.63
N ILE A 42 1.67 8.73 2.66
CA ILE A 42 1.82 9.69 3.77
C ILE A 42 2.38 11.02 3.26
N GLN A 43 3.44 10.97 2.44
CA GLN A 43 4.05 12.17 1.86
C GLN A 43 3.07 12.96 0.99
N ALA A 44 2.27 12.28 0.17
CA ALA A 44 1.26 12.92 -0.66
C ALA A 44 0.17 13.61 0.19
N GLU A 45 -0.25 12.97 1.28
CA GLU A 45 -1.24 13.53 2.21
C GLU A 45 -0.72 14.76 2.94
N GLU A 46 0.54 14.72 3.39
CA GLU A 46 1.22 15.86 4.01
C GLU A 46 1.35 17.03 3.03
N LEU A 47 1.83 16.80 1.81
CA LEU A 47 1.95 17.84 0.78
C LEU A 47 0.59 18.44 0.42
N ARG A 48 -0.46 17.62 0.35
CA ARG A 48 -1.84 18.08 0.13
C ARG A 48 -2.31 18.98 1.26
N GLN A 49 -2.02 18.61 2.51
CA GLN A 49 -2.36 19.44 3.68
C GLN A 49 -1.61 20.77 3.65
N GLN A 50 -0.29 20.75 3.42
CA GLN A 50 0.53 21.96 3.32
C GLN A 50 0.03 22.90 2.22
N ARG A 51 -0.29 22.36 1.04
CA ARG A 51 -0.87 23.14 -0.08
C ARG A 51 -2.20 23.78 0.33
N ASN A 52 -3.11 23.02 0.91
CA ASN A 52 -4.42 23.53 1.32
C ASN A 52 -4.29 24.64 2.38
N THR A 53 -3.37 24.50 3.33
CA THR A 53 -3.08 25.53 4.34
C THR A 53 -2.55 26.81 3.69
N LYS A 54 -1.59 26.69 2.76
CA LYS A 54 -1.05 27.86 2.02
C LYS A 54 -2.13 28.56 1.20
N SER A 55 -2.96 27.82 0.46
CA SER A 55 -4.05 28.40 -0.32
C SER A 55 -5.07 29.16 0.53
N LYS A 56 -5.41 28.62 1.72
CA LYS A 56 -6.31 29.31 2.66
C LYS A 56 -5.70 30.60 3.22
N ALA A 57 -4.39 30.61 3.48
CA ALA A 57 -3.70 31.80 3.99
C ALA A 57 -3.61 32.93 2.96
N ILE A 58 -3.58 32.62 1.65
CA ILE A 58 -3.54 33.62 0.57
C ILE A 58 -4.93 34.25 0.33
N GLY A 59 -6.01 33.51 0.57
CA GLY A 59 -7.37 34.00 0.39
C GLY A 59 -7.92 34.82 1.58
N GLN A 60 -7.12 35.00 2.64
CA GLN A 60 -7.36 35.97 3.72
C GLN A 60 -6.70 37.29 3.33
#